data_AF-A0A3S8R5U6-F1
#
_entry.id   AF-A0A3S8R5U6-F1
#
_cell.length_a   1.000
_cell.length_b   1.000
_cell.length_c   1.000
_cell.angle_alpha   90.00
_cell.angle_beta   90.00
_cell.angle_gamma   90.00
#
_symmetry.space_group_name_H-M   'P 1'
#
loop_
_entity.id
_entity.type
_entity.pdbx_description
1 polymer ?
#
loop_
_entity_poly.entity_id
_entity_poly.type
_entity_poly.pdbx_seq_one_letter_code
_entity_poly.pdbx_strand_id
1 'polypeptide(L)' 'MKKSILNLGKALNKTEQQLVNGGKSISFPCSNYFFCALDCEEGDVCAVPNGMGGANRGIIKNGQCCPA' A
#
# COMPACT_ATOMS: atom_id res chain seq x y z
N MET A 1 -1.76 11.65 22.28
CA MET A 1 -2.90 10.95 22.91
C MET A 1 -2.39 9.66 23.51
N LYS A 2 -2.69 9.36 24.78
CA LYS A 2 -2.27 8.11 25.45
C LYS A 2 -2.86 6.94 24.66
N LYS A 3 -2.08 6.32 23.76
CA LYS A 3 -2.46 5.07 23.10
C LYS A 3 -2.59 4.05 24.22
N SER A 4 -3.81 3.62 24.50
CA SER A 4 -4.10 2.76 25.63
C SER A 4 -3.19 1.54 25.63
N ILE A 5 -2.51 1.31 26.75
CA ILE A 5 -1.58 0.20 27.02
C ILE A 5 -2.41 -1.09 27.19
N LEU A 6 -3.26 -1.42 26.22
CA LEU A 6 -4.38 -2.35 26.41
C LEU A 6 -4.04 -3.80 26.04
N ASN A 7 -2.77 -4.11 25.72
CA ASN A 7 -2.35 -5.45 25.27
C ASN A 7 -1.02 -5.94 25.90
N LEU A 8 -0.73 -5.62 27.16
CA LEU A 8 0.42 -6.23 27.85
C LEU A 8 0.18 -7.74 28.01
N GLY A 9 0.86 -8.56 27.20
CA GLY A 9 0.81 -10.04 27.26
C GLY A 9 0.15 -10.74 26.06
N LYS A 10 -0.50 -10.02 25.14
CA LYS A 10 -1.04 -10.61 23.90
C LYS A 10 0.00 -10.52 22.80
N ALA A 11 0.36 -11.65 22.20
CA ALA A 11 1.14 -11.66 20.96
C ALA A 11 0.25 -11.13 19.82
N LEU A 12 0.55 -9.92 19.32
CA LEU A 12 -0.14 -9.33 18.18
C LEU A 12 0.37 -9.95 16.87
N ASN A 13 -0.54 -10.24 15.95
CA ASN A 13 -0.16 -10.61 14.59
C ASN A 13 0.41 -9.38 13.83
N LYS A 14 1.07 -9.59 12.69
CA LYS A 14 1.74 -8.50 11.94
C LYS A 14 0.79 -7.37 11.55
N THR A 15 -0.47 -7.69 11.22
CA THR A 15 -1.50 -6.70 10.85
C THR A 15 -1.87 -5.83 12.04
N GLU A 16 -2.10 -6.43 13.21
CA GLU A 16 -2.39 -5.71 14.46
C GLU A 16 -1.20 -4.82 14.88
N GLN A 17 0.04 -5.30 14.71
CA GLN A 17 1.24 -4.50 15.00
C GLN A 17 1.34 -3.26 14.10
N GLN A 18 1.02 -3.38 12.81
CA GLN A 18 1.04 -2.26 11.88
C GLN A 18 0.04 -1.17 12.26
N LEU A 19 -1.16 -1.55 12.74
CA LEU A 19 -2.16 -0.59 13.22
C LEU A 19 -1.67 0.20 14.45
N VAL A 20 -0.98 -0.46 15.39
CA VAL A 20 -0.43 0.18 16.59
C VAL A 20 0.75 1.10 16.25
N ASN A 21 1.67 0.60 15.43
CA ASN A 21 2.92 1.27 15.08
C ASN A 21 2.74 2.37 14.02
N GLY A 22 1.56 2.45 13.38
CA GLY A 22 1.29 3.47 12.36
C GLY A 22 1.92 3.13 11.01
N GLY A 23 1.87 1.85 10.62
CA GLY A 23 2.16 1.46 9.24
C GLY A 23 1.12 2.08 8.32
N LYS A 24 1.50 3.13 7.59
CA LYS A 24 0.64 3.71 6.56
C LYS A 24 0.55 2.67 5.44
N SER A 25 -0.65 2.17 5.15
CA SER A 25 -0.87 1.55 3.84
C SER A 25 -0.36 2.55 2.81
N ILE A 26 0.39 2.08 1.80
CA ILE A 26 0.83 2.96 0.71
C ILE A 26 -0.43 3.33 -0.06
N SER A 27 -1.11 4.36 0.43
CA SER A 27 -2.33 4.90 -0.12
C SER A 27 -1.92 6.00 -1.07
N PHE A 28 -2.03 5.71 -2.36
CA PHE A 28 -1.91 6.67 -3.43
C PHE A 28 -3.23 6.67 -4.22
N PRO A 29 -3.63 7.79 -4.81
CA PRO A 29 -4.79 7.79 -5.71
C PRO A 29 -4.51 6.88 -6.89
N CYS A 30 -5.55 6.23 -7.42
CA CYS A 30 -5.43 5.53 -8.70
C CYS A 30 -4.83 6.48 -9.76
N SER A 31 -3.84 6.01 -10.50
CA SER A 31 -3.09 6.82 -11.45
C SER A 31 -3.12 6.21 -12.84
N ASN A 32 -3.34 7.05 -13.85
CA ASN A 32 -3.11 6.70 -15.26
C ASN A 32 -1.63 6.76 -15.65
N TYR A 33 -0.81 7.38 -14.81
CA TYR A 33 0.63 7.45 -15.00
C TYR A 33 1.30 6.40 -14.11
N PHE A 34 1.62 5.25 -14.71
CA PHE A 34 2.22 4.12 -14.04
C PHE A 34 3.14 3.34 -14.97
N PHE A 35 4.00 2.53 -14.38
CA PHE A 35 4.84 1.55 -15.05
C PHE A 35 4.23 0.17 -14.89
N CYS A 36 4.24 -0.63 -15.95
CA CYS A 36 3.98 -2.08 -15.91
C CYS A 36 5.13 -2.79 -16.65
N ALA A 37 5.38 -4.06 -16.33
CA ALA A 37 6.53 -4.79 -16.87
C ALA A 37 6.30 -5.35 -18.29
N LEU A 38 5.03 -5.62 -18.63
CA LEU A 38 4.60 -6.24 -19.88
C LEU A 38 3.34 -5.52 -20.40
N ASP A 39 2.34 -6.25 -20.89
CA ASP A 39 1.02 -5.71 -21.20
C ASP A 39 0.33 -5.28 -19.90
N CYS A 40 -0.20 -4.06 -19.86
CA CYS A 40 -0.84 -3.51 -18.68
C CYS A 40 -2.30 -3.99 -18.60
N GLU A 41 -2.55 -5.27 -18.31
CA GLU A 41 -3.90 -5.83 -18.24
C GLU A 41 -4.56 -5.66 -16.86
N GLU A 42 -5.89 -5.80 -16.83
CA GLU A 42 -6.66 -5.69 -15.59
C GLU A 42 -6.20 -6.75 -14.57
N GLY A 43 -5.85 -6.31 -13.36
CA GLY A 43 -5.34 -7.18 -12.30
C GLY A 43 -3.81 -7.31 -12.25
N ASP A 44 -3.09 -6.84 -13.27
CA ASP A 44 -1.62 -6.89 -13.26
C ASP A 44 -0.99 -5.96 -12.24
N VAL A 45 0.22 -6.32 -11.82
CA VAL A 45 1.02 -5.50 -10.91
C VAL A 45 1.56 -4.28 -11.65
N CYS A 46 1.35 -3.12 -11.05
CA CYS A 46 1.77 -1.83 -11.58
C CYS A 46 2.54 -1.02 -10.52
N ALA A 47 3.25 0.01 -10.97
CA ALA A 47 4.04 0.88 -10.10
C ALA A 47 3.85 2.36 -10.46
N VAL A 48 3.49 3.21 -9.49
CA VAL A 48 3.35 4.66 -9.66
C VAL A 48 4.56 5.37 -9.05
N PRO A 49 5.30 6.20 -9.79
CA PRO A 49 6.44 6.93 -9.22
C PRO A 49 5.99 7.83 -8.06
N ASN A 50 6.75 7.83 -6.96
CA ASN A 50 6.35 8.49 -5.71
C ASN A 50 7.12 9.78 -5.39
N GLY A 51 7.99 10.24 -6.30
CA GLY A 51 8.78 11.47 -6.12
C GLY A 51 9.93 11.37 -5.10
N MET A 52 10.15 10.19 -4.49
CA MET A 52 11.22 9.95 -3.50
C MET A 52 12.33 9.04 -4.06
N GLY A 53 12.44 8.93 -5.38
CA GLY A 53 13.35 7.99 -6.05
C GLY A 53 12.86 6.54 -6.07
N GLY A 54 11.58 6.30 -5.76
CA GLY A 54 10.95 4.98 -5.82
C GLY A 54 9.57 5.00 -6.48
N ALA A 55 8.84 3.91 -6.32
CA ALA A 55 7.47 3.77 -6.81
C ALA A 55 6.57 3.06 -5.80
N ASN A 56 5.32 3.48 -5.74
CA ASN A 56 4.25 2.83 -5.01
C ASN A 56 3.71 1.68 -5.86
N ARG A 57 3.70 0.46 -5.32
CA ARG A 57 3.16 -0.70 -6.03
C ARG A 57 1.65 -0.79 -5.85
N GLY A 58 0.98 -1.25 -6.90
CA GLY A 58 -0.47 -1.43 -6.94
C GLY A 58 -0.87 -2.54 -7.90
N ILE A 59 -2.16 -2.58 -8.19
CA ILE A 59 -2.78 -3.43 -9.21
C ILE A 59 -3.60 -2.58 -10.17
N ILE A 60 -3.64 -2.99 -11.43
CA ILE A 60 -4.43 -2.31 -12.47
C ILE A 60 -5.91 -2.58 -12.20
N LYS A 61 -6.68 -1.49 -12.07
CA LYS A 61 -8.13 -1.48 -11.95
C LYS A 61 -8.73 -0.45 -12.91
N ASN A 62 -9.60 -0.89 -13.80
CA ASN A 62 -10.18 -0.08 -14.88
C ASN A 62 -9.11 0.70 -15.68
N GLY A 63 -8.00 0.04 -16.00
CA GLY A 63 -6.89 0.66 -16.75
C GLY A 63 -6.07 1.70 -15.97
N GLN A 64 -6.27 1.82 -14.65
CA GLN A 64 -5.48 2.69 -13.77
C GLN A 64 -4.71 1.86 -12.74
N CYS A 65 -3.52 2.30 -12.35
CA CYS A 65 -2.81 1.66 -11.24
C CYS A 65 -3.36 2.15 -9.91
N CYS A 66 -3.94 1.26 -9.12
CA CYS A 66 -4.54 1.54 -7.81
C CYS A 66 -3.79 0.81 -6.68
N PRO A 67 -3.78 1.34 -5.45
CA PRO A 67 -3.22 0.62 -4.30
C PRO A 67 -3.91 -0.75 -4.13
N ALA A 68 -3.09 -1.79 -3.93
CA ALA A 68 -3.51 -3.17 -3.74
C ALA A 68 -4.14 -3.40 -2.36
#